data_AF-A0A6G3WJR0-F1
#
_entry.id   AF-A0A6G3WJR0-F1
#
_cell.length_a   1.000
_cell.length_b   1.000
_cell.length_c   1.000
_cell.angle_alpha   90.00
_cell.angle_beta   90.00
_cell.angle_gamma   90.00
#
_symmetry.space_group_name_H-M   'P 1'
#
loop_
_entity.id
_entity.type
_entity.pdbx_description
1 polymer ?
#
loop_
_entity_poly.entity_id
_entity_poly.type
_entity_poly.pdbx_seq_one_letter_code
_entity_poly.pdbx_strand_id
1 'polypeptide(L)'
;IDTAYLKGNSAGWIALQGRNGDTGEWFEIVPRTRLQPDTLHRFVLRAQAVVTHVRLDAFPDGGVARMRLHGSLTESGAAELTRRYEESGA
;
A
#
# COMPACT_ATOMS: atom_id res chain seq x y z
N ILE A 1 7.70 -2.89 -1.51
CA ILE A 1 7.05 -3.96 -2.30
C ILE A 1 8.02 -5.11 -2.45
N ASP A 2 7.61 -6.29 -2.04
CA ASP A 2 8.46 -7.47 -1.95
C ASP A 2 8.05 -8.49 -3.00
N THR A 3 9.00 -8.92 -3.83
CA THR A 3 8.82 -9.96 -4.84
C THR A 3 9.66 -11.20 -4.54
N ALA A 4 10.15 -11.34 -3.29
CA ALA A 4 10.94 -12.48 -2.86
C ALA A 4 10.31 -13.81 -3.27
N TYR A 5 11.17 -14.72 -3.73
CA TYR A 5 10.87 -16.06 -4.24
C TYR A 5 10.05 -16.12 -5.54
N LEU A 6 9.60 -14.98 -6.08
CA LEU A 6 8.95 -14.91 -7.38
C LEU A 6 10.00 -14.60 -8.46
N LYS A 7 10.55 -15.67 -9.07
CA LYS A 7 11.65 -15.57 -10.05
C LYS A 7 11.19 -15.50 -11.51
N GLY A 8 10.07 -16.17 -11.82
CA GLY A 8 9.53 -16.25 -13.18
C GLY A 8 8.17 -15.59 -13.37
N ASN A 9 7.46 -15.27 -12.28
CA ASN A 9 6.08 -14.78 -12.31
C ASN A 9 5.85 -13.59 -11.35
N SER A 10 6.89 -12.84 -10.99
CA SER A 10 6.72 -11.58 -10.27
C SER A 10 6.02 -10.54 -11.13
N ALA A 11 5.22 -9.67 -10.53
CA ALA A 11 4.67 -8.52 -11.23
C ALA A 11 5.81 -7.68 -11.86
N GLY A 12 5.71 -7.41 -13.16
CA GLY A 12 6.74 -6.64 -13.88
C GLY A 12 6.69 -5.15 -13.58
N TRP A 13 5.49 -4.62 -13.38
CA TRP A 13 5.24 -3.25 -12.93
C TRP A 13 4.14 -3.21 -11.88
N ILE A 14 4.22 -2.21 -11.01
CA ILE A 14 3.13 -1.85 -10.10
C ILE A 14 2.86 -0.35 -10.14
N ALA A 15 1.66 0.07 -9.74
CA ALA A 15 1.36 1.41 -9.28
C ALA A 15 0.67 1.33 -7.91
N LEU A 16 0.79 2.37 -7.10
CA LEU A 16 0.13 2.45 -5.80
C LEU A 16 -0.82 3.63 -5.77
N GLN A 17 -2.09 3.36 -5.52
CA GLN A 17 -3.15 4.36 -5.41
C GLN A 17 -3.61 4.47 -3.96
N GLY A 18 -4.00 5.68 -3.55
CA GLY A 18 -4.57 5.97 -2.24
C GLY A 18 -5.92 6.65 -2.36
N ARG A 19 -6.75 6.51 -1.33
CA ARG A 19 -7.93 7.37 -1.14
C ARG A 19 -8.17 7.61 0.35
N ASN A 20 -8.84 8.72 0.65
CA ASN A 20 -9.27 9.06 2.01
C ASN A 20 -10.79 8.92 2.14
N GLY A 21 -11.23 8.15 3.13
CA GLY A 21 -12.64 7.75 3.29
C GLY A 21 -13.13 6.75 2.23
N ASP A 22 -14.41 6.40 2.32
CA ASP A 22 -15.04 5.41 1.42
C ASP A 22 -15.44 6.00 0.07
N THR A 23 -15.70 7.31 0.03
CA THR A 23 -16.17 8.05 -1.14
C THR A 23 -15.11 8.94 -1.78
N GLY A 24 -13.91 9.02 -1.18
CA GLY A 24 -12.81 9.79 -1.73
C GLY A 24 -12.31 9.24 -3.06
N GLU A 25 -11.83 10.15 -3.92
CA GLU A 25 -11.23 9.78 -5.21
C GLU A 25 -9.89 9.08 -5.02
N TRP A 26 -9.59 8.15 -5.92
CA TRP A 26 -8.28 7.49 -5.97
C TRP A 26 -7.26 8.45 -6.57
N PHE A 27 -6.13 8.61 -5.89
CA PHE A 27 -4.99 9.38 -6.37
C PHE A 27 -3.70 8.56 -6.32
N GLU A 28 -2.75 8.92 -7.17
CA GLU A 28 -1.49 8.21 -7.28
C GLU A 28 -0.54 8.54 -6.12
N ILE A 29 -0.05 7.51 -5.44
CA ILE A 29 1.02 7.61 -4.42
C ILE A 29 2.37 7.21 -5.02
N VAL A 30 2.39 6.11 -5.77
CA VAL A 30 3.58 5.64 -6.51
C VAL A 30 3.18 5.44 -7.97
N PRO A 31 3.85 6.14 -8.91
CA PRO A 31 3.58 5.96 -10.33
C PRO A 31 3.90 4.56 -10.80
N ARG A 32 3.41 4.20 -12.00
CA ARG A 32 3.73 2.90 -12.61
C ARG A 32 5.25 2.70 -12.68
N THR A 33 5.76 1.81 -11.84
CA THR A 33 7.18 1.60 -11.61
C THR A 33 7.54 0.15 -11.86
N ARG A 34 8.67 -0.06 -12.55
CA ARG A 34 9.20 -1.39 -12.85
C ARG A 34 9.74 -2.06 -11.59
N LEU A 35 9.47 -3.36 -11.45
CA LEU A 35 10.05 -4.20 -10.41
C LEU A 35 11.06 -5.19 -11.00
N GLN A 36 11.89 -5.75 -10.13
CA GLN A 36 12.79 -6.87 -10.40
C GLN A 36 12.28 -8.14 -9.71
N PRO A 37 12.43 -9.33 -10.31
CA PRO A 37 12.12 -10.59 -9.63
C PRO A 37 12.96 -10.79 -8.36
N ASP A 38 12.43 -11.56 -7.41
CA ASP A 38 13.13 -11.96 -6.17
C ASP A 38 13.80 -10.79 -5.41
N THR A 39 13.17 -9.62 -5.41
CA THR A 39 13.76 -8.38 -4.91
C THR A 39 12.82 -7.63 -3.96
N LEU A 40 13.41 -7.07 -2.89
CA LEU A 40 12.75 -6.10 -2.03
C LEU A 40 12.92 -4.67 -2.57
N HIS A 41 11.82 -4.03 -2.92
CA HIS A 41 11.77 -2.66 -3.41
C HIS A 41 11.31 -1.72 -2.30
N ARG A 42 12.11 -0.68 -2.03
CA ARG A 42 11.77 0.38 -1.07
C ARG A 42 11.50 1.67 -1.83
N PHE A 43 10.32 2.23 -1.61
CA PHE A 43 9.90 3.50 -2.21
C PHE A 43 9.81 4.54 -1.09
N VAL A 44 10.62 5.59 -1.18
CA VAL A 44 10.52 6.76 -0.28
C VAL A 44 9.62 7.78 -0.97
N LEU A 45 8.56 8.19 -0.30
CA LEU A 45 7.62 9.16 -0.84
C LEU A 45 8.19 10.57 -0.71
N ARG A 46 8.03 11.39 -1.77
CA ARG A 46 8.46 12.80 -1.76
C ARG A 46 7.54 13.68 -0.92
N ALA A 47 6.28 13.30 -0.80
CA ALA A 47 5.27 13.97 0.00
C ALA A 47 4.51 12.93 0.82
N GLN A 48 3.94 13.36 1.94
CA GLN A 48 3.09 12.52 2.76
C GLN A 48 1.75 12.27 2.05
N ALA A 49 1.21 11.07 2.18
CA ALA A 49 -0.12 10.71 1.70
C ALA A 49 -0.97 10.30 2.90
N VAL A 50 -2.01 11.07 3.21
CA VAL A 50 -2.99 10.74 4.26
C VAL A 50 -4.15 9.99 3.62
N VAL A 51 -4.28 8.71 3.98
CA VAL A 51 -5.22 7.80 3.33
C VAL A 51 -5.80 6.82 4.34
N THR A 52 -7.00 6.33 4.08
CA THR A 52 -7.61 5.21 4.82
C THR A 52 -7.58 3.91 4.02
N HIS A 53 -7.46 4.01 2.70
CA HIS A 53 -7.40 2.86 1.80
C HIS A 53 -6.24 3.01 0.82
N VAL A 54 -5.64 1.87 0.46
CA VAL A 54 -4.59 1.76 -0.55
C VAL A 54 -4.92 0.62 -1.49
N ARG A 55 -4.64 0.82 -2.78
CA ARG A 55 -4.76 -0.19 -3.82
C ARG A 55 -3.43 -0.34 -4.54
N LEU A 56 -2.99 -1.59 -4.72
CA LEU A 56 -1.82 -1.94 -5.51
C LEU A 56 -2.28 -2.49 -6.85
N ASP A 57 -1.97 -1.78 -7.93
CA ASP A 57 -2.29 -2.20 -9.29
C ASP A 57 -1.04 -2.88 -9.89
N ALA A 58 -1.16 -4.13 -10.32
CA ALA A 58 -0.08 -4.89 -10.97
C ALA A 58 -0.32 -4.97 -12.49
N PHE A 59 0.75 -4.85 -13.28
CA PHE A 59 0.64 -4.80 -14.74
C PHE A 59 1.65 -5.73 -15.45
N PRO A 60 1.22 -6.48 -16.49
CA PRO A 60 -0.18 -6.80 -16.80
C PRO A 60 -0.82 -7.69 -15.72
N ASP A 61 0.00 -8.50 -15.06
CA ASP A 61 -0.32 -9.42 -13.98
C ASP A 61 0.99 -9.85 -13.28
N GLY A 62 0.91 -10.83 -12.39
CA GLY A 62 2.05 -11.41 -11.67
C GLY A 62 1.93 -11.27 -10.15
N GLY A 63 2.84 -11.94 -9.45
CA GLY A 63 2.83 -12.02 -8.00
C GLY A 63 3.58 -10.88 -7.30
N VAL A 64 3.11 -10.57 -6.10
CA VAL A 64 3.82 -9.79 -5.08
C VAL A 64 3.78 -10.63 -3.81
N ALA A 65 4.94 -10.88 -3.20
CA ALA A 65 5.01 -11.68 -1.99
C ALA A 65 4.42 -10.92 -0.80
N ARG A 66 4.82 -9.67 -0.61
CA ARG A 66 4.31 -8.80 0.48
C ARG A 66 4.25 -7.34 0.05
N MET A 67 3.23 -6.64 0.53
CA MET A 67 3.15 -5.19 0.56
C MET A 67 3.25 -4.72 2.02
N ARG A 68 4.14 -3.76 2.28
CA ARG A 68 4.29 -3.11 3.58
C ARG A 68 4.13 -1.61 3.35
N LEU A 69 3.25 -1.00 4.12
CA LEU A 69 2.98 0.43 4.12
C LEU A 69 3.45 0.98 5.45
N HIS A 70 4.36 1.96 5.42
CA HIS A 70 4.94 2.56 6.61
C HIS A 70 4.38 3.97 6.77
N GLY A 71 3.86 4.27 7.95
CA GLY A 71 3.30 5.57 8.31
C GLY A 71 2.88 5.58 9.77
N SER A 72 2.51 6.76 10.25
CA SER A 72 1.87 6.95 11.55
C SER A 72 0.37 7.16 11.36
N LEU A 73 -0.42 6.81 12.37
CA LEU A 73 -1.83 7.19 12.40
C LEU A 73 -1.94 8.71 12.57
N THR A 74 -2.98 9.30 11.96
CA THR A 74 -3.43 10.65 12.33
C THR A 74 -4.09 10.60 13.71
N GLU A 75 -4.30 11.77 14.33
CA GLU A 75 -5.04 11.85 15.60
C GLU A 75 -6.44 11.23 15.47
N SER A 76 -7.16 11.55 14.39
CA SER A 76 -8.47 10.97 14.10
C SER A 76 -8.41 9.45 13.89
N GLY A 77 -7.40 8.96 13.17
CA GLY A 77 -7.23 7.53 12.92
C GLY A 77 -6.86 6.75 14.18
N ALA A 78 -6.06 7.34 15.07
CA ALA A 78 -5.76 6.76 16.38
C ALA A 78 -7.02 6.67 17.25
N ALA A 79 -7.80 7.76 17.33
CA ALA A 79 -9.06 7.78 18.07
C ALA A 79 -10.07 6.74 17.54
N GLU A 80 -10.19 6.60 16.22
CA GLU A 80 -11.06 5.60 15.62
C GLU A 80 -10.60 4.16 15.92
N LEU A 81 -9.29 3.89 15.85
CA LEU A 81 -8.74 2.58 16.18
C LEU A 81 -9.00 2.23 17.66
N THR A 82 -8.79 3.17 18.57
CA THR A 82 -9.09 3.00 20.00
C THR A 82 -10.58 2.67 20.20
N ARG A 83 -11.48 3.43 19.59
CA ARG A 83 -12.93 3.18 19.68
C ARG A 83 -13.28 1.77 19.20
N ARG A 84 -12.76 1.35 18.04
CA ARG A 84 -13.00 0.00 17.50
C ARG A 84 -12.47 -1.11 18.41
N TYR A 85 -11.33 -0.88 19.06
CA TYR A 85 -10.77 -1.81 20.02
C TYR A 85 -11.70 -1.97 21.23
N GLU A 86 -12.16 -0.86 21.82
CA GLU A 86 -13.09 -0.85 22.96
C GLU A 86 -14.42 -1.54 22.60
N GLU A 87 -14.97 -1.24 21.42
CA GLU A 87 -16.21 -1.87 20.90
C GLU A 87 -16.06 -3.37 20.63
N SER A 88 -14.84 -3.85 20.35
CA SER A 88 -14.59 -5.27 20.09
C SER A 88 -14.57 -6.14 21.35
N GLY A 89 -14.61 -5.53 22.53
CA GLY A 89 -14.66 -6.23 23.82
C GLY A 89 -13.40 -7.03 24.17
N ALA A 90 -12.27 -6.67 23.55
CA ALA A 90 -10.95 -7.28 23.78
C ALA A 90 -10.25 -6.77 25.05
#